data_AF-A0A8J3WEI0-F1
#
_entry.id   AF-A0A8J3WEI0-F1
#
_cell.length_a   1.000
_cell.length_b   1.000
_cell.length_c   1.000
_cell.angle_alpha   90.00
_cell.angle_beta   90.00
_cell.angle_gamma   90.00
#
_symmetry.space_group_name_H-M   'P 1'
#
loop_
_entity.id
_entity.type
_entity.pdbx_description
1 polymer ?
#
loop_
_entity_poly.entity_id
_entity_poly.type
_entity_poly.pdbx_seq_one_letter_code
_entity_poly.pdbx_strand_id
1 'polypeptide(L)'
;MAMTRRAAKAPAVPALAPLAVEVPPWPVLDRWRRRLVAVRSATGRLATLAGACAAATGLFTGELTGLCLLADAALSLGGLATLRLWKPNGHQKATASVLYVLPGTSLAALLIAQQLTPGIHPVATPIEAAALTAWTVGTWVLRPAEIGRRMLTPPPPAAVELAPAGPVVSEHPAAAWWAAKAAVVGGVAPATVLEAIESTGPRAMRAIIRSALPGEPVPDISIRRLSALMDIAEDEITITAVSGRGAGVRRLTVGRPEQADDLATRWATQVAPSAMPGTVLKEVQIGTPGGQVRTIPIGRDDA
;
A
#
# COMPACT_ATOMS: atom_id res chain seq x y z
N MET A 1 -54.88 47.28 3.15
CA MET A 1 -53.81 47.72 4.07
C MET A 1 -52.79 46.59 4.16
N ALA A 2 -51.82 46.58 3.24
CA ALA A 2 -50.87 45.47 3.08
C ALA A 2 -49.65 45.68 3.98
N MET A 3 -49.49 44.82 4.97
CA MET A 3 -48.33 44.79 5.86
C MET A 3 -47.11 44.23 5.10
N THR A 4 -46.27 45.13 4.57
CA THR A 4 -44.97 44.80 4.01
C THR A 4 -44.02 44.38 5.15
N ARG A 5 -43.91 43.07 5.41
CA ARG A 5 -42.87 42.51 6.28
C ARG A 5 -41.51 42.73 5.64
N ARG A 6 -40.79 43.75 6.12
CA ARG A 6 -39.39 44.01 5.78
C ARG A 6 -38.56 42.86 6.37
N ALA A 7 -38.13 41.93 5.52
CA ALA A 7 -37.24 40.85 5.94
C ALA A 7 -35.96 41.46 6.53
N ALA A 8 -35.72 41.24 7.82
CA ALA A 8 -34.51 41.71 8.49
C ALA A 8 -33.30 41.05 7.80
N LYS A 9 -32.34 41.87 7.38
CA LYS A 9 -31.10 41.42 6.76
C LYS A 9 -30.36 40.54 7.77
N ALA A 10 -30.21 39.25 7.46
CA ALA A 10 -29.51 38.32 8.32
C ALA A 10 -28.10 38.86 8.61
N PRO A 11 -27.63 38.79 9.87
CA PRO A 11 -26.29 39.23 10.22
C PRO A 11 -25.26 38.46 9.40
N ALA A 12 -24.26 39.18 8.88
CA ALA A 12 -23.19 38.57 8.10
C ALA A 12 -22.45 37.57 8.98
N VAL A 13 -22.46 36.29 8.58
CA VAL A 13 -21.70 35.25 9.28
C VAL A 13 -20.22 35.58 9.12
N PRO A 14 -19.47 35.77 10.22
CA PRO A 14 -18.05 36.06 10.14
C PRO A 14 -17.33 34.91 9.43
N ALA A 15 -16.48 35.24 8.47
CA ALA A 15 -15.69 34.25 7.74
C ALA A 15 -14.78 33.52 8.74
N LEU A 16 -14.97 32.21 8.88
CA LEU A 16 -14.10 31.38 9.70
C LEU A 16 -12.69 31.39 9.09
N ALA A 17 -11.68 31.67 9.92
CA ALA A 17 -10.29 31.57 9.49
C ALA A 17 -9.97 30.14 9.04
N PRO A 18 -9.23 29.95 7.93
CA PRO A 18 -8.88 28.62 7.45
C PRO A 18 -8.03 27.90 8.50
N LEU A 19 -8.57 26.86 9.11
CA LEU A 19 -7.83 26.00 10.02
C LEU A 19 -6.96 25.06 9.17
N ALA A 20 -5.65 25.29 9.14
CA ALA A 20 -4.70 24.38 8.52
C ALA A 20 -4.57 23.13 9.40
N VAL A 21 -5.46 22.14 9.18
CA VAL A 21 -5.34 20.83 9.81
C VAL A 21 -4.30 20.03 9.04
N GLU A 22 -3.14 19.82 9.64
CA GLU A 22 -2.14 18.90 9.11
C GLU A 22 -2.66 17.47 9.34
N VAL A 23 -3.17 16.86 8.28
CA VAL A 23 -3.61 15.47 8.33
C VAL A 23 -2.35 14.59 8.37
N PRO A 24 -2.14 13.77 9.41
CA PRO A 24 -0.96 12.91 9.48
C PRO A 24 -0.89 11.99 8.26
N PRO A 25 0.29 11.54 7.82
CA PRO A 25 0.41 10.60 6.71
C PRO A 25 -0.01 9.19 7.13
N TRP A 26 -0.93 8.55 6.38
CA TRP A 26 -1.41 7.18 6.64
C TRP A 26 -0.90 6.25 5.52
N PRO A 27 0.36 5.77 5.60
CA PRO A 27 1.00 5.04 4.50
C PRO A 27 0.27 3.74 4.12
N VAL A 28 -0.48 3.15 5.06
CA VAL A 28 -1.34 1.99 4.81
C VAL A 28 -2.52 2.38 3.91
N LEU A 29 -3.22 3.46 4.22
CA LEU A 29 -4.36 3.95 3.44
C LEU A 29 -3.92 4.35 2.02
N ASP A 30 -2.76 4.99 1.88
CA ASP A 30 -2.21 5.37 0.57
C ASP A 30 -1.84 4.14 -0.27
N ARG A 31 -1.29 3.09 0.35
CA ARG A 31 -1.07 1.81 -0.35
C ARG A 31 -2.38 1.18 -0.81
N TRP A 32 -3.41 1.16 0.03
CA TRP A 32 -4.72 0.64 -0.34
C TRP A 32 -5.37 1.45 -1.46
N ARG A 33 -5.35 2.79 -1.39
CA ARG A 33 -5.85 3.67 -2.46
C ARG A 33 -5.15 3.39 -3.78
N ARG A 34 -3.82 3.24 -3.78
CA ARG A 34 -3.05 2.89 -4.98
C ARG A 34 -3.41 1.52 -5.54
N ARG A 35 -3.55 0.50 -4.69
CA ARG A 35 -4.00 -0.85 -5.11
C ARG A 35 -5.39 -0.79 -5.74
N LEU A 36 -6.32 -0.06 -5.14
CA LEU A 36 -7.67 0.11 -5.70
C LEU A 36 -7.65 0.83 -7.06
N VAL A 37 -6.78 1.83 -7.24
CA VAL A 37 -6.59 2.50 -8.54
C VAL A 37 -6.05 1.51 -9.58
N ALA A 38 -5.04 0.70 -9.22
CA ALA A 38 -4.46 -0.30 -10.11
C ALA A 38 -5.47 -1.38 -10.50
N VAL A 39 -6.18 -1.97 -9.53
CA VAL A 39 -7.23 -2.97 -9.77
C VAL A 39 -8.29 -2.42 -10.70
N ARG A 40 -8.79 -1.20 -10.43
CA ARG A 40 -9.81 -0.58 -11.29
C ARG A 40 -9.31 -0.28 -12.70
N SER A 41 -8.04 0.11 -12.85
CA SER A 41 -7.42 0.30 -14.18
C SER A 41 -7.36 -1.02 -14.95
N ALA A 42 -6.96 -2.10 -14.28
CA ALA A 42 -6.93 -3.44 -14.86
C ALA A 42 -8.34 -3.91 -15.24
N THR A 43 -9.34 -3.74 -14.36
CA THR A 43 -10.74 -4.07 -14.65
C THR A 43 -11.26 -3.31 -15.87
N GLY A 44 -10.96 -2.01 -16.01
CA GLY A 44 -11.36 -1.22 -17.16
C GLY A 44 -10.78 -1.77 -18.47
N ARG A 45 -9.50 -2.15 -18.47
CA ARG A 45 -8.84 -2.77 -19.64
C ARG A 45 -9.44 -4.13 -19.98
N LEU A 46 -9.65 -4.97 -18.98
CA LEU A 46 -10.28 -6.27 -19.16
C LEU A 46 -11.69 -6.13 -19.73
N ALA A 47 -12.46 -5.15 -19.26
CA ALA A 47 -13.79 -4.85 -19.81
C ALA A 47 -13.71 -4.40 -21.28
N THR A 48 -12.76 -3.54 -21.66
CA THR A 48 -12.54 -3.14 -23.05
C THR A 48 -12.17 -4.32 -23.95
N LEU A 49 -11.27 -5.20 -23.49
CA LEU A 49 -10.90 -6.41 -24.23
C LEU A 49 -12.09 -7.36 -24.36
N ALA A 50 -12.82 -7.60 -23.27
CA ALA A 50 -13.99 -8.45 -23.29
C ALA A 50 -15.06 -7.91 -24.25
N GLY A 51 -15.31 -6.59 -24.25
CA GLY A 51 -16.23 -5.95 -25.18
C GLY A 51 -15.77 -6.05 -26.64
N ALA A 52 -14.47 -5.86 -26.90
CA ALA A 52 -13.90 -6.01 -28.24
C ALA A 52 -13.99 -7.45 -28.75
N CYS A 53 -13.66 -8.45 -27.91
CA CYS A 53 -13.82 -9.86 -28.24
C CYS A 53 -15.28 -10.22 -28.48
N ALA A 54 -16.20 -9.76 -27.62
CA ALA A 54 -17.63 -9.96 -27.78
C ALA A 54 -18.16 -9.38 -29.10
N ALA A 55 -17.75 -8.15 -29.44
CA ALA A 55 -18.11 -7.51 -30.70
C ALA A 55 -17.51 -8.22 -31.92
N ALA A 56 -16.26 -8.65 -31.82
CA ALA A 56 -15.61 -9.44 -32.87
C ALA A 56 -16.33 -10.78 -33.08
N THR A 57 -16.73 -11.48 -32.02
CA THR A 57 -17.54 -12.69 -32.13
C THR A 57 -18.90 -12.40 -32.77
N GLY A 58 -19.53 -11.27 -32.43
CA GLY A 58 -20.78 -10.82 -33.04
C GLY A 58 -20.69 -10.60 -34.56
N LEU A 59 -19.52 -10.19 -35.08
CA LEU A 59 -19.25 -10.10 -36.52
C LEU A 59 -19.32 -11.47 -37.23
N PHE A 60 -19.02 -12.56 -36.52
CA PHE A 60 -19.02 -13.92 -37.09
C PHE A 60 -20.29 -14.71 -36.76
N THR A 61 -20.91 -14.45 -35.60
CA THR A 61 -22.04 -15.20 -35.08
C THR A 61 -23.10 -14.23 -34.55
N GLY A 62 -24.07 -13.87 -35.38
CA GLY A 62 -25.12 -12.90 -35.03
C GLY A 62 -26.01 -13.30 -33.85
N GLU A 63 -26.00 -14.58 -33.45
CA GLU A 63 -26.79 -15.12 -32.33
C GLU A 63 -26.39 -14.54 -30.96
N LEU A 64 -25.13 -14.13 -30.79
CA LEU A 64 -24.63 -13.66 -29.49
C LEU A 64 -24.74 -12.14 -29.29
N THR A 65 -25.03 -11.38 -30.35
CA THR A 65 -25.02 -9.91 -30.31
C THR A 65 -25.97 -9.34 -29.27
N GLY A 66 -27.16 -9.93 -29.09
CA GLY A 66 -28.11 -9.50 -28.06
C GLY A 66 -27.59 -9.68 -26.62
N LEU A 67 -26.93 -10.79 -26.33
CA LEU A 67 -26.30 -11.04 -25.03
C LEU A 67 -25.13 -10.07 -24.79
N CYS A 68 -24.34 -9.78 -25.82
CA CYS A 68 -23.25 -8.81 -25.74
C CYS A 68 -23.76 -7.40 -25.44
N LEU A 69 -24.85 -6.96 -26.08
CA LEU A 69 -25.50 -5.68 -25.80
C LEU A 69 -26.05 -5.59 -24.37
N LEU A 70 -26.66 -6.66 -23.85
CA LEU A 70 -27.13 -6.71 -22.46
C LEU A 70 -25.97 -6.63 -21.45
N ALA A 71 -24.88 -7.36 -21.72
CA ALA A 71 -23.69 -7.32 -20.87
C ALA A 71 -23.03 -5.93 -20.85
N ASP A 72 -22.93 -5.28 -22.02
CA ASP A 72 -22.40 -3.92 -22.14
C ASP A 72 -23.30 -2.87 -21.45
N ALA A 73 -24.62 -2.99 -21.60
CA ALA A 73 -25.58 -2.14 -20.90
C ALA A 73 -25.47 -2.31 -19.38
N ALA A 74 -25.38 -3.55 -18.88
CA ALA A 74 -25.20 -3.83 -17.46
C ALA A 74 -23.89 -3.23 -16.91
N LEU A 75 -22.77 -3.36 -17.65
CA LEU A 75 -21.49 -2.78 -17.27
C LEU A 75 -21.54 -1.24 -17.23
N SER A 76 -22.12 -0.63 -18.27
CA SER A 76 -22.25 0.83 -18.40
C SER A 76 -23.16 1.42 -17.31
N LEU A 77 -24.31 0.79 -17.05
CA LEU A 77 -25.25 1.22 -16.02
C LEU A 77 -24.71 0.97 -14.61
N GLY A 78 -24.05 -0.16 -14.36
CA GLY A 78 -23.40 -0.44 -13.07
C GLY A 78 -22.32 0.59 -12.77
N GLY A 79 -21.51 0.92 -13.77
CA GLY A 79 -20.55 2.01 -13.72
C GLY A 79 -21.17 3.36 -13.36
N LEU A 80 -22.22 3.75 -14.07
CA LEU A 80 -22.95 4.99 -13.82
C LEU A 80 -23.59 5.03 -12.42
N ALA A 81 -24.14 3.91 -11.95
CA ALA A 81 -24.72 3.78 -10.62
C ALA A 81 -23.66 4.02 -9.52
N THR A 82 -22.46 3.43 -9.68
CA THR A 82 -21.35 3.69 -8.75
C THR A 82 -20.91 5.16 -8.73
N LEU A 83 -20.93 5.85 -9.88
CA LEU A 83 -20.66 7.30 -9.92
C LEU A 83 -21.74 8.12 -9.20
N ARG A 84 -23.01 7.74 -9.35
CA ARG A 84 -24.12 8.43 -8.69
C ARG A 84 -24.09 8.32 -7.17
N LEU A 85 -23.69 7.16 -6.63
CA LEU A 85 -23.61 6.94 -5.17
C LEU A 85 -22.52 7.78 -4.49
N TRP A 86 -21.41 8.08 -5.18
CA TRP A 86 -20.19 8.56 -4.54
C TRP A 86 -19.93 10.07 -4.65
N LYS A 87 -20.72 10.85 -5.42
CA LYS A 87 -20.42 12.28 -5.67
C LYS A 87 -21.67 13.20 -5.67
N PRO A 88 -21.63 14.36 -4.98
CA PRO A 88 -22.68 15.37 -5.02
C PRO A 88 -22.76 16.10 -6.38
N ASN A 89 -23.83 16.87 -6.58
CA ASN A 89 -24.25 17.46 -7.86
C ASN A 89 -23.27 18.53 -8.41
N GLY A 90 -23.25 18.70 -9.74
CA GLY A 90 -22.48 19.74 -10.42
C GLY A 90 -22.21 19.42 -11.91
N HIS A 91 -21.75 20.42 -12.68
CA HIS A 91 -21.41 20.27 -14.11
C HIS A 91 -20.37 19.16 -14.36
N GLN A 92 -19.39 19.02 -13.46
CA GLN A 92 -18.36 17.97 -13.56
C GLN A 92 -18.95 16.55 -13.49
N LYS A 93 -20.06 16.36 -12.75
CA LYS A 93 -20.76 15.06 -12.67
C LYS A 93 -21.43 14.71 -13.99
N ALA A 94 -22.01 15.69 -14.69
CA ALA A 94 -22.61 15.47 -15.99
C ALA A 94 -21.54 15.04 -17.00
N THR A 95 -20.42 15.78 -17.09
CA THR A 95 -19.31 15.44 -17.99
C THR A 95 -18.72 14.06 -17.69
N ALA A 96 -18.48 13.75 -16.41
CA ALA A 96 -17.96 12.44 -16.01
C ALA A 96 -18.95 11.30 -16.31
N SER A 97 -20.25 11.55 -16.18
CA SER A 97 -21.29 10.57 -16.52
C SER A 97 -21.34 10.29 -18.02
N VAL A 98 -21.26 11.33 -18.85
CA VAL A 98 -21.17 11.18 -20.31
C VAL A 98 -19.94 10.37 -20.69
N LEU A 99 -18.76 10.70 -20.15
CA LEU A 99 -17.53 9.95 -20.40
C LEU A 99 -17.63 8.48 -19.97
N TYR A 100 -18.44 8.16 -18.97
CA TYR A 100 -18.62 6.78 -18.50
C TYR A 100 -19.54 5.95 -19.40
N VAL A 101 -20.58 6.59 -19.95
CA VAL A 101 -21.59 5.92 -20.78
C VAL A 101 -21.18 5.85 -22.25
N LEU A 102 -20.39 6.83 -22.72
CA LEU A 102 -19.98 6.97 -24.12
C LEU A 102 -19.38 5.69 -24.75
N PRO A 103 -18.46 4.95 -24.09
CA PRO A 103 -17.90 3.74 -24.68
C PRO A 103 -18.96 2.68 -24.94
N GLY A 104 -19.84 2.41 -23.97
CA GLY A 104 -20.90 1.41 -24.13
C GLY A 104 -21.92 1.83 -25.18
N THR A 105 -22.39 3.08 -25.15
CA THR A 105 -23.36 3.53 -26.16
C THR A 105 -22.79 3.56 -27.58
N SER A 106 -21.51 3.91 -27.75
CA SER A 106 -20.85 3.86 -29.06
C SER A 106 -20.60 2.43 -29.53
N LEU A 107 -20.24 1.50 -28.64
CA LEU A 107 -20.13 0.07 -28.98
C LEU A 107 -21.48 -0.51 -29.37
N ALA A 108 -22.53 -0.22 -28.60
CA ALA A 108 -23.88 -0.65 -28.91
C ALA A 108 -24.37 -0.10 -30.25
N ALA A 109 -24.07 1.17 -30.56
CA ALA A 109 -24.39 1.76 -31.85
C ALA A 109 -23.67 1.05 -33.00
N LEU A 110 -22.38 0.69 -32.83
CA LEU A 110 -21.63 -0.09 -33.81
C LEU A 110 -22.26 -1.48 -34.05
N LEU A 111 -22.64 -2.17 -32.99
CA LEU A 111 -23.28 -3.49 -33.08
C LEU A 111 -24.67 -3.43 -33.73
N ILE A 112 -25.47 -2.40 -33.43
CA ILE A 112 -26.78 -2.18 -34.08
C ILE A 112 -26.59 -1.86 -35.56
N ALA A 113 -25.61 -1.02 -35.91
CA ALA A 113 -25.31 -0.70 -37.31
C ALA A 113 -24.92 -1.95 -38.12
N GLN A 114 -24.18 -2.89 -37.52
CA GLN A 114 -23.86 -4.18 -38.13
C GLN A 114 -25.12 -5.02 -38.40
N GLN A 115 -26.08 -5.05 -37.45
CA GLN A 115 -27.32 -5.81 -37.65
C GLN A 115 -28.23 -5.25 -38.76
N LEU A 116 -28.14 -3.94 -39.04
CA LEU A 116 -28.93 -3.31 -40.10
C LEU A 116 -28.43 -3.61 -41.52
N THR A 117 -27.23 -4.19 -41.65
CA THR A 117 -26.62 -4.52 -42.95
C THR A 117 -26.39 -6.04 -43.06
N PRO A 118 -27.45 -6.87 -43.08
CA PRO A 118 -27.31 -8.32 -43.04
C PRO A 118 -26.70 -8.86 -44.34
N GLY A 119 -25.50 -9.46 -44.24
CA GLY A 119 -24.85 -10.17 -45.34
C GLY A 119 -23.32 -10.11 -45.26
N ILE A 120 -22.63 -11.16 -45.72
CA ILE A 120 -21.17 -11.15 -45.88
C ILE A 120 -20.85 -10.32 -47.12
N HIS A 121 -20.79 -9.00 -46.96
CA HIS A 121 -20.40 -8.10 -48.04
C HIS A 121 -18.88 -7.90 -48.02
N PRO A 122 -18.16 -8.33 -49.08
CA PRO A 122 -16.69 -8.28 -49.10
C PRO A 122 -16.11 -6.87 -48.93
N VAL A 123 -16.91 -5.83 -49.18
CA VAL A 123 -16.52 -4.42 -49.03
C VAL A 123 -16.94 -3.83 -47.67
N ALA A 124 -18.04 -4.30 -47.06
CA ALA A 124 -18.51 -3.74 -45.78
C ALA A 124 -17.74 -4.32 -44.58
N THR A 125 -17.40 -5.60 -44.62
CA THR A 125 -16.66 -6.29 -43.55
C THR A 125 -15.34 -5.61 -43.15
N PRO A 126 -14.45 -5.16 -44.08
CA PRO A 126 -13.22 -4.47 -43.67
C PRO A 126 -13.49 -3.11 -43.02
N ILE A 127 -14.56 -2.40 -43.41
CA ILE A 127 -14.92 -1.11 -42.81
C ILE A 127 -15.40 -1.31 -41.37
N GLU A 128 -16.22 -2.33 -41.13
CA GLU A 128 -16.71 -2.67 -39.78
C GLU A 128 -15.58 -3.12 -38.86
N ALA A 129 -14.66 -3.96 -39.36
CA ALA A 129 -13.49 -4.39 -38.62
C ALA A 129 -12.54 -3.22 -38.30
N ALA A 130 -12.35 -2.29 -39.24
CA ALA A 130 -11.58 -1.08 -39.03
C ALA A 130 -12.25 -0.16 -38.00
N ALA A 131 -13.57 0.02 -38.07
CA ALA A 131 -14.32 0.82 -37.10
C ALA A 131 -14.23 0.24 -35.68
N LEU A 132 -14.37 -1.08 -35.53
CA LEU A 132 -14.22 -1.76 -34.25
C LEU A 132 -12.79 -1.62 -33.71
N THR A 133 -11.78 -1.83 -34.57
CA THR A 133 -10.38 -1.68 -34.19
C THR A 133 -10.07 -0.25 -33.74
N ALA A 134 -10.54 0.75 -34.49
CA ALA A 134 -10.40 2.16 -34.14
C ALA A 134 -11.09 2.49 -32.82
N TRP A 135 -12.30 1.94 -32.59
CA TRP A 135 -13.01 2.09 -31.32
C TRP A 135 -12.23 1.47 -30.15
N THR A 136 -11.71 0.25 -30.31
CA THR A 136 -10.93 -0.45 -29.27
C THR A 136 -9.65 0.32 -28.95
N VAL A 137 -8.88 0.73 -29.97
CA VAL A 137 -7.65 1.51 -29.76
C VAL A 137 -7.96 2.87 -29.14
N GLY A 138 -9.00 3.55 -29.64
CA GLY A 138 -9.42 4.86 -29.12
C GLY A 138 -9.82 4.80 -27.66
N THR A 139 -10.67 3.85 -27.27
CA THR A 139 -11.10 3.65 -25.87
C THR A 139 -9.93 3.22 -24.97
N TRP A 140 -9.02 2.39 -25.48
CA TRP A 140 -7.83 1.93 -24.76
C TRP A 140 -6.83 3.06 -24.47
N VAL A 141 -6.62 3.95 -25.44
CA VAL A 141 -5.68 5.08 -25.32
C VAL A 141 -6.30 6.22 -24.51
N LEU A 142 -7.52 6.65 -24.84
CA LEU A 142 -8.18 7.79 -24.18
C LEU A 142 -8.56 7.47 -22.74
N ARG A 143 -8.93 6.21 -22.43
CA ARG A 143 -9.42 5.79 -21.11
C ARG A 143 -10.45 6.77 -20.52
N PRO A 144 -11.60 6.95 -21.18
CA PRO A 144 -12.57 7.98 -20.82
C PRO A 144 -13.05 7.88 -19.35
N ALA A 145 -13.14 6.67 -18.79
CA ALA A 145 -13.45 6.48 -17.37
C ALA A 145 -12.35 7.00 -16.41
N GLU A 146 -11.08 6.91 -16.80
CA GLU A 146 -9.96 7.48 -16.03
C GLU A 146 -10.00 9.02 -16.07
N ILE A 147 -10.24 9.59 -17.25
CA ILE A 147 -10.43 11.04 -17.44
C ILE A 147 -11.59 11.55 -16.58
N GLY A 148 -12.77 10.93 -16.69
CA GLY A 148 -13.96 11.33 -15.91
C GLY A 148 -13.72 11.27 -14.40
N ARG A 149 -12.94 10.29 -13.92
CA ARG A 149 -12.58 10.20 -12.49
C ARG A 149 -11.61 11.28 -12.05
N ARG A 150 -10.62 11.64 -12.88
CA ARG A 150 -9.68 12.75 -12.59
C ARG A 150 -10.40 14.09 -12.53
N MET A 151 -11.48 14.27 -13.29
CA MET A 151 -12.33 15.46 -13.19
C MET A 151 -13.10 15.51 -11.86
N LEU A 152 -13.52 14.34 -11.35
CA LEU A 152 -14.29 14.27 -10.12
C LEU A 152 -13.42 14.31 -8.87
N THR A 153 -12.28 13.63 -8.90
CA THR A 153 -11.39 13.47 -7.75
C THR A 153 -10.05 14.05 -8.13
N PRO A 154 -9.51 15.02 -7.37
CA PRO A 154 -8.15 15.49 -7.60
C PRO A 154 -7.23 14.27 -7.69
N PRO A 155 -6.26 14.27 -8.63
CA PRO A 155 -5.30 13.17 -8.71
C PRO A 155 -4.72 12.99 -7.29
N PRO A 156 -4.61 11.74 -6.80
CA PRO A 156 -3.86 11.53 -5.57
C PRO A 156 -2.51 12.23 -5.73
N PRO A 157 -2.02 12.94 -4.70
CA PRO A 157 -0.72 13.59 -4.79
C PRO A 157 0.24 12.58 -5.41
N ALA A 158 0.97 13.03 -6.46
CA ALA A 158 1.94 12.17 -7.13
C ALA A 158 2.65 11.42 -6.01
N ALA A 159 2.61 10.08 -6.07
CA ALA A 159 3.37 9.30 -5.11
C ALA A 159 4.73 9.99 -5.14
N VAL A 160 5.16 10.55 -4.01
CA VAL A 160 6.56 10.92 -3.87
C VAL A 160 7.21 9.60 -4.22
N GLU A 161 7.73 9.55 -5.44
CA GLU A 161 8.55 8.47 -5.89
C GLU A 161 9.67 8.62 -4.89
N LEU A 162 9.58 7.82 -3.83
CA LEU A 162 10.57 7.75 -2.80
C LEU A 162 11.75 7.25 -3.60
N ALA A 163 12.49 8.19 -4.19
CA ALA A 163 13.70 7.96 -4.96
C ALA A 163 14.43 6.92 -4.15
N PRO A 164 14.62 5.71 -4.69
CA PRO A 164 14.73 4.45 -3.95
C PRO A 164 15.54 4.73 -2.72
N ALA A 165 14.86 4.91 -1.56
CA ALA A 165 15.35 5.75 -0.46
C ALA A 165 16.86 5.59 -0.39
N GLY A 166 17.58 6.54 -0.99
CA GLY A 166 19.03 6.40 -1.18
C GLY A 166 19.54 6.00 0.18
N PRO A 167 20.28 4.87 0.30
CA PRO A 167 20.36 4.09 1.53
C PRO A 167 20.44 5.07 2.67
N VAL A 168 19.40 5.14 3.51
CA VAL A 168 19.43 6.02 4.66
C VAL A 168 20.54 5.43 5.49
N VAL A 169 21.75 5.93 5.25
CA VAL A 169 22.96 5.46 5.90
C VAL A 169 22.73 5.92 7.32
N SER A 170 22.27 5.00 8.15
CA SER A 170 22.29 5.22 9.58
C SER A 170 23.71 5.67 9.92
N GLU A 171 23.83 6.82 10.59
CA GLU A 171 25.12 7.38 11.00
C GLU A 171 25.90 6.43 11.94
N HIS A 172 25.25 5.36 12.40
CA HIS A 172 25.87 4.37 13.25
C HIS A 172 27.02 3.64 12.52
N PRO A 173 28.23 3.57 13.09
CA PRO A 173 29.40 2.98 12.44
C PRO A 173 29.19 1.51 12.05
N ALA A 174 28.44 0.74 12.85
CA ALA A 174 28.08 -0.64 12.52
C ALA A 174 27.16 -0.76 11.29
N ALA A 175 26.24 0.19 11.06
CA ALA A 175 25.41 0.21 9.86
C ALA A 175 26.25 0.54 8.62
N ALA A 176 27.14 1.52 8.72
CA ALA A 176 28.08 1.87 7.66
C ALA A 176 29.01 0.70 7.32
N TRP A 177 29.56 0.03 8.32
CA TRP A 177 30.37 -1.18 8.15
C TRP A 177 29.58 -2.29 7.47
N TRP A 178 28.34 -2.55 7.91
CA TRP A 178 27.46 -3.56 7.32
C TRP A 178 27.20 -3.28 5.84
N ALA A 179 26.87 -2.03 5.50
CA ALA A 179 26.65 -1.60 4.12
C ALA A 179 27.91 -1.79 3.25
N ALA A 180 29.09 -1.46 3.78
CA ALA A 180 30.35 -1.51 3.04
C ALA A 180 30.97 -2.92 2.90
N LYS A 181 30.66 -3.85 3.83
CA LYS A 181 31.34 -5.16 3.89
C LYS A 181 30.38 -6.35 3.75
N ALA A 182 29.23 -6.31 4.41
CA ALA A 182 28.30 -7.44 4.45
C ALA A 182 27.25 -7.38 3.34
N ALA A 183 26.70 -6.19 3.07
CA ALA A 183 25.55 -5.99 2.17
C ALA A 183 25.90 -5.73 0.70
N VAL A 184 27.20 -5.74 0.36
CA VAL A 184 27.69 -5.58 -1.02
C VAL A 184 27.32 -6.78 -1.90
N VAL A 185 27.36 -6.59 -3.22
CA VAL A 185 27.16 -7.68 -4.19
C VAL A 185 28.23 -8.75 -3.98
N GLY A 186 27.82 -10.01 -3.78
CA GLY A 186 28.71 -11.13 -3.43
C GLY A 186 29.09 -11.22 -1.95
N GLY A 187 28.67 -10.26 -1.12
CA GLY A 187 28.83 -10.25 0.32
C GLY A 187 28.04 -11.35 1.03
N VAL A 188 28.09 -11.35 2.36
CA VAL A 188 27.41 -12.38 3.18
C VAL A 188 25.91 -12.13 3.35
N ALA A 189 25.46 -10.90 3.15
CA ALA A 189 24.06 -10.49 3.33
C ALA A 189 23.65 -9.45 2.27
N PRO A 190 23.73 -9.77 0.97
CA PRO A 190 23.49 -8.81 -0.10
C PRO A 190 22.09 -8.21 -0.04
N ALA A 191 21.97 -6.93 -0.44
CA ALA A 191 20.70 -6.21 -0.44
C ALA A 191 19.99 -6.18 0.95
N THR A 192 20.77 -6.06 2.02
CA THR A 192 20.24 -5.85 3.38
C THR A 192 20.73 -4.54 3.99
N VAL A 193 19.99 -4.04 4.98
CA VAL A 193 20.35 -2.88 5.80
C VAL A 193 20.23 -3.22 7.28
N LEU A 194 21.09 -2.60 8.10
CA LEU A 194 21.11 -2.78 9.55
C LEU A 194 20.43 -1.58 10.23
N GLU A 195 19.43 -1.85 11.08
CA GLU A 195 18.60 -0.86 11.78
C GLU A 195 18.50 -1.19 13.28
N ALA A 196 18.02 -0.24 14.08
CA ALA A 196 17.78 -0.41 15.53
C ALA A 196 18.96 -1.05 16.26
N ILE A 197 20.15 -0.48 16.05
CA ILE A 197 21.40 -0.98 16.62
C ILE A 197 21.48 -0.54 18.08
N GLU A 198 21.62 -1.52 18.96
CA GLU A 198 21.72 -1.36 20.41
C GLU A 198 23.02 -2.02 20.88
N SER A 199 23.85 -1.28 21.62
CA SER A 199 25.01 -1.85 22.30
C SER A 199 24.56 -2.53 23.58
N THR A 200 24.83 -3.83 23.72
CA THR A 200 24.46 -4.64 24.88
C THR A 200 25.66 -5.02 25.75
N GLY A 201 26.83 -4.41 25.47
CA GLY A 201 28.07 -4.60 26.22
C GLY A 201 29.29 -4.13 25.41
N PRO A 202 30.51 -4.18 25.98
CA PRO A 202 31.72 -3.68 25.30
C PRO A 202 32.02 -4.40 23.98
N ARG A 203 31.64 -5.67 23.86
CA ARG A 203 31.80 -6.51 22.65
C ARG A 203 30.50 -7.16 22.19
N ALA A 204 29.35 -6.67 22.67
CA ALA A 204 28.05 -7.25 22.37
C ALA A 204 27.11 -6.21 21.76
N MET A 205 26.43 -6.58 20.67
CA MET A 205 25.42 -5.74 20.04
C MET A 205 24.20 -6.53 19.58
N ARG A 206 23.08 -5.84 19.52
CA ARG A 206 21.85 -6.32 18.91
C ARG A 206 21.42 -5.36 17.81
N ALA A 207 20.96 -5.90 16.69
CA ALA A 207 20.48 -5.10 15.58
C ALA A 207 19.39 -5.84 14.80
N ILE A 208 18.66 -5.09 13.98
CA ILE A 208 17.64 -5.61 13.09
C ILE A 208 18.16 -5.55 11.65
N ILE A 209 18.23 -6.70 11.00
CA ILE A 209 18.52 -6.82 9.57
C ILE A 209 17.21 -6.72 8.82
N ARG A 210 17.10 -5.81 7.87
CA ARG A 210 15.95 -5.64 6.99
C ARG A 210 16.37 -5.80 5.52
N SER A 211 15.50 -6.40 4.72
CA SER A 211 15.70 -6.41 3.26
C SER A 211 15.64 -4.98 2.71
N ALA A 212 16.63 -4.61 1.90
CA ALA A 212 16.65 -3.35 1.18
C ALA A 212 15.59 -3.32 0.07
N LEU A 213 15.18 -4.49 -0.42
CA LEU A 213 14.15 -4.65 -1.45
C LEU A 213 12.77 -4.84 -0.78
N PRO A 214 11.82 -3.91 -0.96
CA PRO A 214 10.51 -4.00 -0.34
C PRO A 214 9.75 -5.27 -0.77
N GLY A 215 9.35 -6.09 0.19
CA GLY A 215 8.58 -7.32 -0.04
C GLY A 215 9.42 -8.58 -0.21
N GLU A 216 10.74 -8.46 -0.34
CA GLU A 216 11.65 -9.60 -0.41
C GLU A 216 12.04 -10.09 0.99
N PRO A 217 12.24 -11.41 1.18
CA PRO A 217 12.78 -11.94 2.43
C PRO A 217 14.23 -11.50 2.62
N VAL A 218 14.69 -11.45 3.88
CA VAL A 218 16.13 -11.37 4.16
C VAL A 218 16.78 -12.65 3.60
N PRO A 219 17.85 -12.56 2.79
CA PRO A 219 18.54 -13.73 2.28
C PRO A 219 19.07 -14.59 3.42
N ASP A 220 19.38 -15.85 3.13
CA ASP A 220 20.02 -16.70 4.12
C ASP A 220 21.47 -16.22 4.35
N ILE A 221 21.79 -15.90 5.60
CA ILE A 221 23.07 -15.30 5.98
C ILE A 221 23.92 -16.38 6.62
N SER A 222 25.00 -16.78 5.95
CA SER A 222 25.93 -17.78 6.46
C SER A 222 26.67 -17.24 7.69
N ILE A 223 26.35 -17.79 8.86
CA ILE A 223 27.01 -17.44 10.14
C ILE A 223 28.52 -17.64 10.04
N ARG A 224 28.99 -18.74 9.42
CA ARG A 224 30.42 -19.01 9.19
C ARG A 224 31.12 -17.91 8.40
N ARG A 225 30.53 -17.47 7.28
CA ARG A 225 31.11 -16.38 6.48
C ARG A 225 31.06 -15.04 7.21
N LEU A 226 30.00 -14.79 7.99
CA LEU A 226 29.86 -13.57 8.77
C LEU A 226 30.85 -13.54 9.95
N SER A 227 31.05 -14.67 10.63
CA SER A 227 32.07 -14.89 11.65
C SER A 227 33.47 -14.61 11.11
N ALA A 228 33.82 -15.20 9.96
CA ALA A 228 35.10 -14.93 9.30
C ALA A 228 35.27 -13.47 8.87
N LEU A 229 34.18 -12.78 8.50
CA LEU A 229 34.21 -11.36 8.11
C LEU A 229 34.37 -10.42 9.31
N MET A 230 33.79 -10.77 10.46
CA MET A 230 33.80 -9.95 11.68
C MET A 230 34.97 -10.27 12.62
N ASP A 231 35.66 -11.39 12.40
CA ASP A 231 36.64 -11.95 13.34
C ASP A 231 36.06 -12.21 14.73
N ILE A 232 34.90 -12.89 14.75
CA ILE A 232 34.12 -13.24 15.96
C ILE A 232 33.74 -14.72 15.88
N ALA A 233 33.72 -15.43 17.01
CA ALA A 233 33.38 -16.86 17.04
C ALA A 233 31.94 -17.13 16.56
N GLU A 234 31.71 -18.27 15.88
CA GLU A 234 30.39 -18.62 15.32
C GLU A 234 29.31 -18.73 16.41
N ASP A 235 29.66 -19.17 17.63
CA ASP A 235 28.73 -19.29 18.75
C ASP A 235 28.32 -17.96 19.38
N GLU A 236 29.04 -16.88 19.05
CA GLU A 236 28.70 -15.52 19.47
C GLU A 236 27.80 -14.78 18.47
N ILE A 237 27.48 -15.39 17.32
CA ILE A 237 26.64 -14.78 16.30
C ILE A 237 25.33 -15.56 16.20
N THR A 238 24.21 -14.89 16.48
CA THR A 238 22.88 -15.49 16.34
C THR A 238 22.00 -14.62 15.44
N ILE A 239 21.36 -15.26 14.45
CA ILE A 239 20.37 -14.63 13.57
C ILE A 239 19.01 -15.30 13.80
N THR A 240 18.07 -14.58 14.37
CA THR A 240 16.73 -15.09 14.71
C THR A 240 15.61 -14.35 13.99
N ALA A 241 14.42 -14.96 13.93
CA ALA A 241 13.22 -14.29 13.46
C ALA A 241 12.76 -13.23 14.49
N VAL A 242 12.14 -12.15 14.02
CA VAL A 242 11.54 -11.13 14.89
C VAL A 242 10.04 -11.42 15.01
N SER A 243 9.57 -11.67 16.23
CA SER A 243 8.15 -11.93 16.49
C SER A 243 7.26 -10.82 15.96
N GLY A 244 6.17 -11.18 15.25
CA GLY A 244 5.23 -10.23 14.66
C GLY A 244 5.73 -9.52 13.40
N ARG A 245 6.89 -9.91 12.86
CA ARG A 245 7.43 -9.38 11.59
C ARG A 245 7.56 -10.51 10.56
N GLY A 246 7.39 -10.17 9.29
CA GLY A 246 7.58 -11.12 8.19
C GLY A 246 9.05 -11.45 7.92
N ALA A 247 9.30 -12.37 6.98
CA ALA A 247 10.64 -12.84 6.59
C ALA A 247 11.58 -11.73 6.05
N GLY A 248 11.05 -10.55 5.72
CA GLY A 248 11.84 -9.37 5.35
C GLY A 248 12.60 -8.71 6.51
N VAL A 249 12.50 -9.27 7.73
CA VAL A 249 13.20 -8.78 8.93
C VAL A 249 13.78 -9.95 9.75
N ARG A 250 15.04 -9.83 10.17
CA ARG A 250 15.72 -10.77 11.08
C ARG A 250 16.42 -9.98 12.20
N ARG A 251 16.64 -10.58 13.36
CA ARG A 251 17.43 -10.00 14.45
C ARG A 251 18.82 -10.60 14.44
N LEU A 252 19.83 -9.75 14.38
CA LEU A 252 21.23 -10.09 14.59
C LEU A 252 21.59 -9.83 16.05
N THR A 253 22.22 -10.80 16.70
CA THR A 253 22.86 -10.64 18.00
C THR A 253 24.31 -11.09 17.85
N VAL A 254 25.24 -10.24 18.27
CA VAL A 254 26.68 -10.48 18.22
C VAL A 254 27.24 -10.35 19.62
N GLY A 255 28.09 -11.29 20.01
CA GLY A 255 28.59 -11.41 21.37
C GLY A 255 27.56 -12.04 22.30
N ARG A 256 28.02 -12.47 23.46
CA ARG A 256 27.10 -12.78 24.57
C ARG A 256 26.74 -11.44 25.20
N PRO A 257 25.45 -11.05 25.27
CA PRO A 257 25.10 -9.90 26.06
C PRO A 257 25.66 -10.14 27.46
N GLU A 258 26.39 -9.16 28.01
CA GLU A 258 26.69 -9.18 29.44
C GLU A 258 25.35 -9.43 30.09
N GLN A 259 25.28 -10.55 30.81
CA GLN A 259 24.08 -11.14 31.38
C GLN A 259 23.26 -9.98 31.91
N ALA A 260 22.25 -9.57 31.13
CA ALA A 260 21.67 -8.24 31.31
C ALA A 260 21.32 -8.17 32.77
N ASP A 261 21.98 -7.26 33.52
CA ASP A 261 21.79 -7.12 34.97
C ASP A 261 20.33 -7.40 35.21
N ASP A 262 20.06 -8.49 35.95
CA ASP A 262 18.72 -9.07 36.05
C ASP A 262 17.73 -7.92 36.06
N LEU A 263 16.76 -7.94 35.16
CA LEU A 263 15.91 -6.78 34.88
C LEU A 263 15.27 -6.27 36.20
N ALA A 264 15.07 -7.20 37.14
CA ALA A 264 14.79 -6.94 38.54
C ALA A 264 15.87 -6.11 39.27
N THR A 265 17.14 -6.52 39.24
CA THR A 265 18.30 -5.75 39.74
C THR A 265 18.41 -4.36 39.12
N ARG A 266 18.26 -4.21 37.80
CA ARG A 266 18.31 -2.87 37.14
C ARG A 266 17.14 -1.98 37.54
N TRP A 267 15.93 -2.54 37.58
CA TRP A 267 14.77 -1.81 38.06
C TRP A 267 14.96 -1.40 39.52
N ALA A 268 15.38 -2.33 40.38
CA ALA A 268 15.57 -2.10 41.82
C ALA A 268 16.65 -1.06 42.11
N THR A 269 17.75 -1.03 41.34
CA THR A 269 18.87 -0.11 41.58
C THR A 269 18.71 1.25 40.89
N GLN A 270 18.10 1.32 39.70
CA GLN A 270 18.09 2.55 38.90
C GLN A 270 16.72 3.22 38.83
N VAL A 271 15.64 2.43 38.71
CA VAL A 271 14.29 2.96 38.44
C VAL A 271 13.50 3.15 39.73
N ALA A 272 13.49 2.15 40.62
CA ALA A 272 12.71 2.16 41.85
C ALA A 272 13.05 3.34 42.79
N PRO A 273 14.33 3.68 43.04
CA PRO A 273 14.65 4.78 43.95
C PRO A 273 14.18 6.15 43.45
N SER A 274 14.16 6.34 42.12
CA SER A 274 13.75 7.61 41.50
C SER A 274 12.25 7.70 41.27
N ALA A 275 11.60 6.60 40.87
CA ALA A 275 10.19 6.60 40.50
C ALA A 275 9.25 6.29 41.69
N MET A 276 9.70 5.51 42.68
CA MET A 276 8.88 5.04 43.81
C MET A 276 9.66 4.94 45.13
N PRO A 277 10.06 6.08 45.72
CA PRO A 277 10.80 6.09 46.98
C PRO A 277 10.03 5.38 48.11
N GLY A 278 10.69 4.46 48.83
CA GLY A 278 10.10 3.75 49.97
C GLY A 278 9.29 2.50 49.63
N THR A 279 9.28 2.05 48.37
CA THR A 279 8.62 0.80 47.98
C THR A 279 9.64 -0.33 47.79
N VAL A 280 9.29 -1.54 48.22
CA VAL A 280 10.10 -2.77 48.03
C VAL A 280 9.50 -3.58 46.89
N LEU A 281 10.32 -3.86 45.88
CA LEU A 281 9.93 -4.62 44.71
C LEU A 281 9.83 -6.11 45.06
N LYS A 282 8.61 -6.66 45.12
CA LYS A 282 8.39 -8.07 45.51
C LYS A 282 8.49 -9.06 44.35
N GLU A 283 8.04 -8.67 43.15
CA GLU A 283 7.99 -9.53 41.98
C GLU A 283 8.08 -8.68 40.70
N VAL A 284 8.75 -9.21 39.67
CA VAL A 284 8.71 -8.66 38.30
C VAL A 284 8.05 -9.68 37.39
N GLN A 285 6.88 -9.35 36.87
CA GLN A 285 6.22 -10.16 35.85
C GLN A 285 6.68 -9.71 34.46
N ILE A 286 7.39 -10.60 33.76
CA ILE A 286 7.77 -10.39 32.37
C ILE A 286 6.81 -11.19 31.50
N GLY A 287 5.87 -10.47 30.85
CA GLY A 287 4.92 -11.04 29.92
C GLY A 287 5.09 -10.46 28.52
N THR A 288 4.92 -11.29 27.49
CA THR A 288 4.64 -10.81 26.12
C THR A 288 3.11 -10.73 25.98
N PRO A 289 2.53 -9.69 25.35
CA PRO A 289 1.10 -9.66 25.09
C PRO A 289 0.66 -10.93 24.32
N GLY A 290 -0.12 -11.79 24.98
CA GLY A 290 -0.59 -13.08 24.44
C GLY A 290 0.33 -14.29 24.66
N GLY A 291 1.44 -14.17 25.40
CA GLY A 291 2.33 -15.29 25.75
C GLY A 291 2.12 -15.81 27.18
N GLN A 292 2.67 -17.00 27.48
CA GLN A 292 2.72 -17.51 28.86
C GLN A 292 3.56 -16.59 29.75
N VAL A 293 3.01 -16.23 30.91
CA VAL A 293 3.71 -15.43 31.93
C VAL A 293 4.72 -16.33 32.65
N ARG A 294 5.99 -15.90 32.70
CA ARG A 294 7.00 -16.48 33.59
C ARG A 294 7.21 -15.56 34.78
N THR A 295 6.93 -16.08 35.97
CA THR A 295 7.25 -15.40 37.24
C THR A 295 8.66 -15.77 37.68
N ILE A 296 9.49 -14.77 37.97
CA ILE A 296 10.82 -14.93 38.55
C ILE A 296 10.74 -14.43 40.01
N PRO A 297 10.79 -15.32 41.02
CA PRO A 297 10.80 -14.90 42.42
C PRO A 297 12.15 -14.25 42.76
N ILE A 298 12.12 -13.05 43.34
CA ILE A 298 13.31 -12.31 43.78
C ILE A 298 13.55 -12.66 45.26
N GLY A 299 14.32 -13.70 45.52
CA GLY A 299 14.83 -14.00 46.86
C GLY A 299 13.79 -14.54 47.86
N ARG A 300 14.27 -15.45 48.71
CA ARG A 300 13.51 -16.06 49.80
C ARG A 300 13.73 -15.18 51.04
N ASP A 301 12.66 -14.62 51.60
CA ASP A 301 12.69 -14.01 52.93
C ASP A 301 12.88 -15.14 53.95
N ASP A 302 14.12 -15.58 54.16
CA ASP A 302 14.49 -16.33 55.35
C ASP A 302 14.83 -15.30 56.43
N ALA A 303 13.81 -14.93 57.21
CA ALA A 303 13.92 -14.24 58.50
C ALA A 303 13.47 -15.21 59.61
#